data_AF-A0A8D2IR92-F1
#
_entry.id   AF-A0A8D2IR92-F1
#
_cell.length_a   1.000
_cell.length_b   1.000
_cell.length_c   1.000
_cell.angle_alpha   90.00
_cell.angle_beta   90.00
_cell.angle_gamma   90.00
#
_symmetry.space_group_name_H-M   'P 1'
#
loop_
_entity.id
_entity.type
_entity.pdbx_description
1 polymer ?
#
loop_
_entity_poly.entity_id
_entity_poly.type
_entity_poly.pdbx_seq_one_letter_code
_entity_poly.pdbx_strand_id
1 'polypeptide(L)'
;PENFSSKSLALQAQKKILSKMATKTVANMLIDDTSSEIFDELYKVTIEHLKNKKEAHKIMKDLIKVAIKIGILYRNNQFNAEELEIVEKFRKKLNQAAMTIVSFYEVEYTFDKNVLSGLLNECKDLVHELVERHLTARSHARINHVFNHFANMEFLAALYSIDGECRPHLKKICDGINKLLDEKIL
;
A
#
# COMPACT_ATOMS: atom_id res chain seq x y z
N PRO A 1 -35.10 -39.40 -10.57
CA PRO A 1 -34.69 -38.65 -9.37
C PRO A 1 -33.27 -38.11 -9.56
N GLU A 2 -33.11 -36.79 -9.71
CA GLU A 2 -31.77 -36.20 -9.66
C GLU A 2 -31.18 -36.46 -8.28
N ASN A 3 -29.99 -37.08 -8.25
CA ASN A 3 -29.28 -37.36 -7.01
C ASN A 3 -28.84 -36.05 -6.38
N PHE A 4 -29.56 -35.64 -5.33
CA PHE A 4 -29.16 -34.54 -4.47
C PHE A 4 -27.75 -34.81 -3.89
N SER A 5 -26.83 -33.88 -4.10
CA SER A 5 -25.47 -33.95 -3.53
C SER A 5 -25.22 -32.73 -2.67
N SER A 6 -25.15 -32.93 -1.36
CA SER A 6 -24.77 -31.89 -0.40
C SER A 6 -23.39 -31.29 -0.71
N LYS A 7 -22.50 -32.08 -1.31
CA LYS A 7 -21.17 -31.64 -1.73
C LYS A 7 -21.21 -30.64 -2.89
N SER A 8 -22.09 -30.83 -3.88
CA SER A 8 -22.20 -29.88 -5.01
C SER A 8 -22.82 -28.56 -4.56
N LEU A 9 -23.82 -28.61 -3.67
CA LEU A 9 -24.42 -27.44 -3.03
C LEU A 9 -23.42 -26.67 -2.17
N ALA A 10 -22.62 -27.35 -1.35
CA ALA A 10 -21.57 -26.72 -0.54
C ALA A 10 -20.51 -26.04 -1.42
N LEU A 11 -20.08 -26.67 -2.53
CA LEU A 11 -19.13 -26.08 -3.47
C LEU A 11 -19.71 -24.86 -4.20
N GLN A 12 -21.00 -24.88 -4.57
CA GLN A 12 -21.67 -23.72 -5.17
C GLN A 12 -21.79 -22.56 -4.18
N ALA A 13 -22.17 -22.84 -2.93
CA ALA A 13 -22.23 -21.84 -1.87
C ALA A 13 -20.84 -21.24 -1.61
N GLN A 14 -19.80 -22.07 -1.51
CA GLN A 14 -18.42 -21.63 -1.31
C GLN A 14 -17.92 -20.74 -2.47
N LYS A 15 -18.16 -21.14 -3.73
CA LYS A 15 -17.81 -20.32 -4.91
C LYS A 15 -18.52 -18.97 -4.91
N LYS A 16 -19.79 -18.93 -4.52
CA LYS A 16 -20.61 -17.71 -4.47
C LYS A 16 -20.17 -16.75 -3.36
N ILE A 17 -19.71 -17.29 -2.23
CA ILE A 17 -19.13 -16.49 -1.14
C ILE A 17 -17.77 -15.93 -1.56
N LEU A 18 -16.87 -16.78 -2.04
CA LEU A 18 -15.53 -16.36 -2.50
C LEU A 18 -15.59 -15.31 -3.61
N SER A 19 -16.49 -15.48 -4.59
CA SER A 19 -16.66 -14.50 -5.67
C SER A 19 -17.17 -13.16 -5.14
N LYS A 20 -18.22 -13.16 -4.29
CA LYS A 20 -18.75 -11.91 -3.69
C LYS A 20 -17.74 -11.18 -2.80
N MET A 21 -16.91 -11.93 -2.06
CA MET A 21 -15.86 -11.35 -1.21
C MET A 21 -14.74 -10.70 -2.02
N ALA A 22 -14.38 -11.29 -3.16
CA ALA A 22 -13.34 -10.79 -4.04
C ALA A 22 -13.77 -9.52 -4.80
N THR A 23 -14.95 -9.51 -5.42
CA THR A 23 -15.32 -8.41 -6.35
C THR A 23 -15.67 -7.11 -5.64
N LYS A 24 -16.38 -7.16 -4.50
CA LYS A 24 -16.78 -5.92 -3.80
C LYS A 24 -15.64 -5.26 -3.01
N THR A 25 -14.59 -6.00 -2.66
CA THR A 25 -13.52 -5.50 -1.75
C THR A 25 -12.35 -4.90 -2.52
N VAL A 26 -12.01 -5.50 -3.66
CA VAL A 26 -11.01 -4.92 -4.58
C VAL A 26 -11.54 -3.61 -5.19
N ALA A 27 -12.85 -3.51 -5.41
CA ALA A 27 -13.45 -2.35 -6.09
C ALA A 27 -13.38 -1.03 -5.32
N ASN A 28 -13.51 -1.04 -3.99
CA ASN A 28 -13.62 0.20 -3.23
C ASN A 28 -12.28 0.71 -2.67
N MET A 29 -11.24 -0.12 -2.59
CA MET A 29 -9.96 0.24 -1.97
C MET A 29 -8.85 0.55 -3.01
N LEU A 30 -9.01 0.12 -4.27
CA LEU A 30 -7.98 0.24 -5.31
C LEU A 30 -8.46 0.84 -6.64
N ILE A 31 -9.76 1.14 -6.78
CA ILE A 31 -10.34 1.68 -8.03
C ILE A 31 -10.76 3.14 -7.82
N ASP A 32 -10.26 3.81 -6.78
CA ASP A 32 -10.24 5.27 -6.81
C ASP A 32 -9.15 5.69 -7.82
N ASP A 33 -9.53 6.55 -8.76
CA ASP A 33 -8.66 7.03 -9.83
C ASP A 33 -7.40 7.70 -9.26
N THR A 34 -7.51 8.37 -8.11
CA THR A 34 -6.40 9.08 -7.45
C THR A 34 -5.34 8.09 -6.95
N SER A 35 -5.75 7.06 -6.20
CA SER A 35 -4.86 6.01 -5.71
C SER A 35 -4.19 5.26 -6.87
N SER A 36 -4.92 5.05 -7.98
CA SER A 36 -4.38 4.41 -9.18
C SER A 36 -3.29 5.25 -9.84
N GLU A 37 -3.52 6.55 -9.99
CA GLU A 37 -2.52 7.48 -10.53
C GLU A 37 -1.26 7.53 -9.65
N ILE A 38 -1.39 7.60 -8.33
CA ILE A 38 -0.24 7.55 -7.41
C ILE A 38 0.56 6.26 -7.62
N PHE A 39 -0.11 5.11 -7.73
CA PHE A 39 0.57 3.83 -7.93
C PHE A 39 1.28 3.74 -9.28
N ASP A 40 0.71 4.30 -10.34
CA ASP A 40 1.35 4.36 -11.64
C ASP A 40 2.60 5.24 -11.62
N GLU A 41 2.57 6.36 -10.90
CA GLU A 41 3.75 7.23 -10.75
C GLU A 41 4.81 6.58 -9.85
N LEU A 42 4.41 5.91 -8.75
CA LEU A 42 5.31 5.09 -7.93
C LEU A 42 5.99 3.98 -8.75
N TYR A 43 5.25 3.35 -9.66
CA TYR A 43 5.81 2.36 -10.58
C TYR A 43 6.85 2.98 -11.51
N LYS A 44 6.57 4.14 -12.11
CA LYS A 44 7.51 4.84 -13.02
C LYS A 44 8.81 5.22 -12.31
N VAL A 45 8.75 5.84 -11.12
CA VAL A 45 9.96 6.19 -10.37
C VAL A 45 10.74 4.97 -9.88
N THR A 46 10.04 3.86 -9.63
CA THR A 46 10.69 2.59 -9.27
C THR A 46 11.43 1.97 -10.46
N ILE A 47 10.86 2.02 -11.67
CA ILE A 47 11.56 1.60 -12.90
C ILE A 47 12.80 2.46 -13.10
N GLU A 48 12.64 3.78 -12.95
CA GLU A 48 13.71 4.74 -13.17
C GLU A 48 14.88 4.52 -12.21
N HIS A 49 14.58 4.27 -10.94
CA HIS A 49 15.62 3.97 -9.94
C HIS A 49 16.29 2.61 -10.14
N LEU A 50 15.51 1.53 -10.31
CA LEU A 50 16.07 0.17 -10.36
C LEU A 50 16.66 -0.21 -11.72
N LYS A 51 16.29 0.54 -12.78
CA LYS A 51 16.52 0.17 -14.19
C LYS A 51 16.09 -1.28 -14.50
N ASN A 52 15.07 -1.76 -13.78
CA ASN A 52 14.57 -3.14 -13.85
C ASN A 52 13.04 -3.17 -13.77
N LYS A 53 12.40 -3.20 -14.94
CA LYS A 53 10.94 -3.24 -15.07
C LYS A 53 10.30 -4.45 -14.38
N LYS A 54 10.96 -5.61 -14.39
CA LYS A 54 10.43 -6.84 -13.78
C LYS A 54 10.37 -6.72 -12.27
N GLU A 55 11.42 -6.16 -11.66
CA GLU A 55 11.43 -5.96 -10.21
C GLU A 55 10.49 -4.84 -9.77
N ALA A 56 10.44 -3.73 -10.51
CA ALA A 56 9.45 -2.67 -10.29
C ALA A 56 8.02 -3.21 -10.30
N HIS A 57 7.68 -4.05 -11.29
CA HIS A 57 6.35 -4.65 -11.39
C HIS A 57 6.08 -5.61 -10.22
N LYS A 58 7.09 -6.32 -9.73
CA LYS A 58 6.97 -7.21 -8.58
C LYS A 58 6.75 -6.43 -7.28
N ILE A 59 7.47 -5.32 -7.06
CA ILE A 59 7.28 -4.43 -5.90
C ILE A 59 5.84 -3.90 -5.88
N MET A 60 5.36 -3.34 -6.99
CA MET A 60 4.00 -2.80 -7.07
C MET A 60 2.92 -3.88 -6.87
N LYS A 61 3.12 -5.06 -7.45
CA LYS A 61 2.24 -6.21 -7.23
C LYS A 61 2.21 -6.65 -5.77
N ASP A 62 3.34 -6.61 -5.07
CA ASP A 62 3.41 -6.98 -3.67
C ASP A 62 2.75 -5.92 -2.77
N LEU A 63 2.91 -4.63 -3.08
CA LEU A 63 2.19 -3.52 -2.44
C LEU A 63 0.68 -3.71 -2.54
N ILE A 64 0.17 -3.87 -3.77
CA ILE A 64 -1.26 -4.08 -4.05
C ILE A 64 -1.78 -5.31 -3.28
N LYS A 65 -1.02 -6.41 -3.26
CA LYS A 65 -1.44 -7.64 -2.55
C LYS A 65 -1.50 -7.46 -1.04
N VAL A 66 -0.59 -6.68 -0.45
CA VAL A 66 -0.61 -6.39 0.99
C VAL A 66 -1.81 -5.50 1.32
N ALA A 67 -2.00 -4.40 0.56
CA ALA A 67 -3.12 -3.49 0.73
C ALA A 67 -4.49 -4.20 0.65
N ILE A 68 -4.72 -5.03 -0.38
CA ILE A 68 -5.96 -5.81 -0.53
C ILE A 68 -6.20 -6.72 0.68
N LYS A 69 -5.15 -7.41 1.14
CA LYS A 69 -5.30 -8.34 2.27
C LYS A 69 -5.70 -7.61 3.55
N ILE A 70 -5.05 -6.48 3.84
CA ILE A 70 -5.42 -5.64 5.01
C ILE A 70 -6.85 -5.14 4.87
N GLY A 71 -7.25 -4.67 3.68
CA GLY A 71 -8.62 -4.23 3.44
C GLY A 71 -9.68 -5.31 3.61
N ILE A 72 -9.39 -6.54 3.16
CA ILE A 72 -10.27 -7.70 3.37
C ILE A 72 -10.39 -8.02 4.87
N LEU A 73 -9.28 -8.00 5.62
CA LEU A 73 -9.30 -8.26 7.07
C LEU A 73 -10.13 -7.20 7.81
N TYR A 74 -9.88 -5.92 7.52
CA TYR A 74 -10.60 -4.80 8.12
C TYR A 74 -12.10 -4.86 7.84
N ARG A 75 -12.48 -5.01 6.57
CA ARG A 75 -13.89 -5.04 6.15
C ARG A 75 -14.66 -6.22 6.72
N ASN A 76 -14.00 -7.37 6.90
CA ASN A 76 -14.63 -8.57 7.43
C ASN A 76 -14.54 -8.65 8.96
N ASN A 77 -14.21 -7.54 9.65
CA ASN A 77 -14.08 -7.46 11.10
C ASN A 77 -13.20 -8.59 11.66
N GLN A 78 -12.10 -8.91 10.97
CA GLN A 78 -11.17 -9.96 11.40
C GLN A 78 -10.21 -9.46 12.49
N PHE A 79 -10.07 -8.15 12.62
CA PHE A 79 -9.23 -7.54 13.65
C PHE A 79 -9.93 -7.51 15.01
N ASN A 80 -9.20 -7.90 16.05
CA ASN A 80 -9.62 -7.75 17.44
C ASN A 80 -9.36 -6.31 17.95
N ALA A 81 -9.71 -6.02 19.21
CA ALA A 81 -9.57 -4.67 19.79
C ALA A 81 -8.13 -4.13 19.76
N GLU A 82 -7.13 -4.95 20.12
CA GLU A 82 -5.71 -4.55 20.09
C GLU A 82 -5.25 -4.28 18.66
N GLU A 83 -5.68 -5.11 17.70
CA GLU A 83 -5.37 -4.93 16.28
C GLU A 83 -6.03 -3.67 15.70
N LEU A 84 -7.24 -3.31 16.16
CA LEU A 84 -7.88 -2.05 15.76
C LEU A 84 -7.15 -0.83 16.31
N GLU A 85 -6.55 -0.90 17.50
CA GLU A 85 -5.66 0.17 17.97
C GLU A 85 -4.40 0.30 17.09
N ILE A 86 -3.86 -0.83 16.61
CA ILE A 86 -2.74 -0.83 15.65
C ILE A 86 -3.18 -0.22 14.31
N VAL A 87 -4.39 -0.50 13.83
CA VAL A 87 -4.96 0.16 12.63
C VAL A 87 -4.96 1.67 12.81
N GLU A 88 -5.44 2.18 13.95
CA GLU A 88 -5.47 3.63 14.19
C GLU A 88 -4.06 4.24 14.31
N LYS A 89 -3.10 3.52 14.92
CA LYS A 89 -1.69 3.94 14.93
C LYS A 89 -1.11 3.99 13.51
N PHE A 90 -1.37 2.95 12.70
CA PHE A 90 -0.93 2.87 11.31
C PHE A 90 -1.52 4.00 10.47
N ARG A 91 -2.82 4.30 10.60
CA ARG A 91 -3.46 5.42 9.91
C ARG A 91 -2.80 6.75 10.24
N LYS A 92 -2.60 7.04 11.54
CA LYS A 92 -1.91 8.26 11.97
C LYS A 92 -0.49 8.35 11.42
N LYS A 93 0.24 7.23 11.43
CA LYS A 93 1.62 7.18 10.93
C LYS A 93 1.69 7.36 9.41
N LEU A 94 0.77 6.73 8.67
CA LEU A 94 0.66 6.87 7.23
C LEU A 94 0.28 8.30 6.84
N ASN A 95 -0.67 8.92 7.56
CA ASN A 95 -1.04 10.32 7.39
C ASN A 95 0.16 11.26 7.63
N GLN A 96 0.92 11.04 8.71
CA GLN A 96 2.15 11.78 8.99
C GLN A 96 3.19 11.63 7.86
N ALA A 97 3.40 10.40 7.36
CA ALA A 97 4.32 10.14 6.26
C ALA A 97 3.85 10.84 4.97
N ALA A 98 2.55 10.80 4.67
CA ALA A 98 1.95 11.46 3.52
C ALA A 98 2.16 12.99 3.56
N MET A 99 1.85 13.63 4.69
CA MET A 99 2.10 15.07 4.88
C MET A 99 3.59 15.41 4.76
N THR A 100 4.47 14.55 5.28
CA THR A 100 5.93 14.75 5.21
C THR A 100 6.43 14.66 3.76
N ILE A 101 5.91 13.70 2.97
CA ILE A 101 6.23 13.56 1.55
C ILE A 101 5.89 14.84 0.78
N VAL A 102 4.68 15.35 0.98
CA VAL A 102 4.23 16.60 0.36
C VAL A 102 5.10 17.78 0.81
N SER A 103 5.31 17.93 2.12
CA SER A 103 6.07 19.05 2.69
C SER A 103 7.50 19.09 2.14
N PHE A 104 8.17 17.94 2.02
CA PHE A 104 9.51 17.84 1.45
C PHE A 104 9.58 18.17 -0.04
N TYR A 105 8.47 18.01 -0.77
CA TYR A 105 8.40 18.40 -2.18
C TYR A 105 8.11 19.90 -2.34
N GLU A 106 7.17 20.43 -1.56
CA GLU A 106 6.66 21.80 -1.66
C GLU A 106 7.60 22.85 -1.05
N VAL A 107 8.35 22.49 0.00
CA VAL A 107 9.27 23.41 0.67
C VAL A 107 10.72 23.08 0.32
N GLU A 108 11.36 23.96 -0.45
CA GLU A 108 12.74 23.78 -0.89
C GLU A 108 13.71 23.59 0.30
N TYR A 109 14.73 22.75 0.08
CA TYR A 109 15.80 22.45 1.05
C TYR A 109 15.37 21.82 2.39
N THR A 110 14.12 21.38 2.52
CA THR A 110 13.63 20.69 3.74
C THR A 110 13.74 19.18 3.69
N PHE A 111 13.99 18.59 2.52
CA PHE A 111 14.04 17.15 2.34
C PHE A 111 15.12 16.48 3.21
N ASP A 112 14.69 15.59 4.09
CA ASP A 112 15.56 14.70 4.86
C ASP A 112 15.18 13.23 4.61
N LYS A 113 16.05 12.53 3.88
CA LYS A 113 15.89 11.12 3.56
C LYS A 113 15.84 10.21 4.80
N ASN A 114 16.49 10.59 5.90
CA ASN A 114 16.50 9.79 7.13
C ASN A 114 15.14 9.86 7.83
N VAL A 115 14.54 11.06 7.88
CA VAL A 115 13.21 11.27 8.46
C VAL A 115 12.18 10.46 7.68
N LEU A 116 12.16 10.58 6.35
CA LEU A 116 11.19 9.85 5.53
C LEU A 116 11.43 8.34 5.55
N SER A 117 12.69 7.88 5.50
CA SER A 117 13.03 6.45 5.66
C SER A 117 12.57 5.92 7.01
N GLY A 118 12.76 6.68 8.10
CA GLY A 118 12.30 6.33 9.44
C GLY A 118 10.78 6.16 9.51
N LEU A 119 10.02 7.15 9.02
CA LEU A 119 8.56 7.10 8.97
C LEU A 119 8.04 5.89 8.18
N LEU A 120 8.66 5.57 7.04
CA LEU A 120 8.29 4.41 6.24
C LEU A 120 8.62 3.08 6.94
N ASN A 121 9.71 3.02 7.71
CA ASN A 121 10.02 1.84 8.53
C ASN A 121 9.06 1.70 9.72
N GLU A 122 8.64 2.79 10.35
CA GLU A 122 7.58 2.74 11.38
C GLU A 122 6.25 2.23 10.80
N CYS A 123 5.88 2.68 9.59
CA CYS A 123 4.75 2.12 8.86
C CYS A 123 4.92 0.62 8.60
N LYS A 124 6.11 0.17 8.19
CA LYS A 124 6.44 -1.24 7.94
C LYS A 124 6.20 -2.10 9.19
N ASP A 125 6.70 -1.64 10.33
CA ASP A 125 6.63 -2.38 11.59
C ASP A 125 5.19 -2.49 12.08
N LEU A 126 4.41 -1.39 11.99
CA LEU A 126 2.97 -1.42 12.30
C LEU A 126 2.19 -2.35 11.37
N VAL A 127 2.54 -2.41 10.09
CA VAL A 127 1.91 -3.35 9.14
C VAL A 127 2.25 -4.79 9.51
N HIS A 128 3.50 -5.08 9.89
CA HIS A 128 3.88 -6.41 10.37
C HIS A 128 3.09 -6.81 11.61
N GLU A 129 3.03 -5.95 12.62
CA GLU A 129 2.28 -6.18 13.87
C GLU A 129 0.79 -6.44 13.59
N LEU A 130 0.18 -5.62 12.71
CA LEU A 130 -1.22 -5.73 12.34
C LEU A 130 -1.59 -7.08 11.71
N VAL A 131 -0.68 -7.65 10.90
CA VAL A 131 -0.99 -8.85 10.11
C VAL A 131 -0.44 -10.15 10.68
N GLU A 132 0.33 -10.09 11.77
CA GLU A 132 1.05 -11.21 12.37
C GLU A 132 0.16 -12.43 12.62
N ARG A 133 -1.07 -12.21 13.13
CA ARG A 133 -2.02 -13.29 13.46
C ARG A 133 -2.82 -13.80 12.27
N HIS A 134 -2.76 -13.11 11.14
CA HIS A 134 -3.69 -13.30 10.01
C HIS A 134 -3.02 -13.80 8.74
N LEU A 135 -1.76 -13.41 8.53
CA LEU A 135 -1.08 -13.61 7.26
C LEU A 135 0.15 -14.50 7.40
N THR A 136 0.58 -15.07 6.27
CA THR A 136 1.70 -16.01 6.24
C THR A 136 3.05 -15.32 6.12
N ALA A 137 4.14 -16.04 6.38
CA ALA A 137 5.51 -15.57 6.15
C ALA A 137 5.71 -14.98 4.73
N ARG A 138 4.99 -15.49 3.72
CA ARG A 138 5.00 -14.93 2.37
C ARG A 138 4.46 -13.50 2.31
N SER A 139 3.45 -13.15 3.11
CA SER A 139 2.98 -11.77 3.24
C SER A 139 4.00 -10.89 3.95
N HIS A 140 4.66 -11.37 5.01
CA HIS A 140 5.73 -10.62 5.69
C HIS A 140 6.91 -10.34 4.74
N ALA A 141 7.29 -11.32 3.92
CA ALA A 141 8.31 -11.11 2.89
C ALA A 141 7.89 -10.03 1.86
N ARG A 142 6.60 -9.91 1.52
CA ARG A 142 6.09 -8.86 0.63
C ARG A 142 6.10 -7.48 1.29
N ILE A 143 5.73 -7.40 2.57
CA ILE A 143 5.80 -6.16 3.35
C ILE A 143 7.24 -5.64 3.35
N ASN A 144 8.20 -6.50 3.70
CA ASN A 144 9.63 -6.19 3.64
C ASN A 144 10.05 -5.77 2.23
N HIS A 145 9.67 -6.51 1.20
CA HIS A 145 10.03 -6.21 -0.18
C HIS A 145 9.58 -4.80 -0.62
N VAL A 146 8.37 -4.40 -0.23
CA VAL A 146 7.80 -3.08 -0.55
C VAL A 146 8.48 -1.98 0.25
N PHE A 147 8.50 -2.09 1.58
CA PHE A 147 8.99 -1.02 2.44
C PHE A 147 10.51 -0.87 2.37
N ASN A 148 11.27 -1.96 2.18
CA ASN A 148 12.73 -1.85 2.03
C ASN A 148 13.11 -1.08 0.75
N HIS A 149 12.28 -1.14 -0.30
CA HIS A 149 12.47 -0.33 -1.51
C HIS A 149 12.11 1.13 -1.26
N PHE A 150 10.88 1.41 -0.81
CA PHE A 150 10.42 2.80 -0.65
C PHE A 150 11.11 3.56 0.49
N ALA A 151 11.59 2.85 1.53
CA ALA A 151 12.41 3.44 2.60
C ALA A 151 13.91 3.45 2.28
N ASN A 152 14.34 2.97 1.11
CA ASN A 152 15.75 3.01 0.74
C ASN A 152 16.21 4.46 0.56
N MET A 153 17.27 4.84 1.27
CA MET A 153 17.76 6.22 1.26
C MET A 153 18.29 6.68 -0.10
N GLU A 154 18.82 5.78 -0.93
CA GLU A 154 19.27 6.10 -2.30
C GLU A 154 18.07 6.31 -3.22
N PHE A 155 17.02 5.48 -3.10
CA PHE A 155 15.75 5.70 -3.79
C PHE A 155 15.15 7.06 -3.42
N LEU A 156 15.06 7.37 -2.13
CA LEU A 156 14.53 8.65 -1.65
C LEU A 156 15.36 9.83 -2.14
N ALA A 157 16.70 9.73 -2.09
CA ALA A 157 17.57 10.78 -2.61
C ALA A 157 17.39 11.01 -4.12
N ALA A 158 17.24 9.94 -4.90
CA ALA A 158 16.98 10.04 -6.33
C ALA A 158 15.59 10.62 -6.63
N LEU A 159 14.57 10.24 -5.85
CA LEU A 159 13.20 10.71 -6.01
C LEU A 159 13.08 12.23 -5.78
N TYR A 160 13.78 12.76 -4.76
CA TYR A 160 13.75 14.18 -4.41
C TYR A 160 14.86 15.03 -5.05
N SER A 161 15.71 14.43 -5.90
CA SER A 161 16.75 15.16 -6.62
C SER A 161 16.15 16.29 -7.47
N ILE A 162 16.66 17.51 -7.30
CA ILE A 162 16.19 18.70 -8.04
C ILE A 162 16.51 18.56 -9.54
N ASP A 163 17.69 18.03 -9.84
CA ASP A 163 18.17 17.81 -11.21
C ASP A 163 17.78 16.43 -11.77
N GLY A 164 16.92 15.68 -11.06
CA GLY A 164 16.52 14.33 -11.42
C GLY A 164 15.30 14.25 -12.34
N GLU A 165 15.23 13.18 -13.14
CA GLU A 165 14.10 12.88 -14.03
C GLU A 165 12.80 12.55 -13.24
N CYS A 166 12.91 12.29 -11.94
CA CYS A 166 11.79 11.95 -11.08
C CYS A 166 10.93 13.15 -10.67
N ARG A 167 11.38 14.41 -10.87
CA ARG A 167 10.66 15.60 -10.36
C ARG A 167 9.22 15.72 -10.86
N PRO A 168 8.90 15.51 -12.16
CA PRO A 168 7.52 15.53 -12.65
C PRO A 168 6.65 14.41 -12.07
N HIS A 169 7.25 13.24 -11.82
CA HIS A 169 6.57 12.10 -11.20
C HIS A 169 6.28 12.37 -9.72
N LEU A 170 7.26 12.90 -8.98
CA LEU A 170 7.11 13.30 -7.59
C LEU A 170 6.02 14.37 -7.42
N LYS A 171 5.93 15.34 -8.35
CA LYS A 171 4.84 16.31 -8.35
C LYS A 171 3.47 15.62 -8.38
N LYS A 172 3.26 14.71 -9.33
CA LYS A 172 1.98 13.99 -9.46
C LYS A 172 1.66 13.13 -8.25
N ILE A 173 2.67 12.50 -7.67
CA ILE A 173 2.52 11.75 -6.41
C ILE A 173 2.04 12.70 -5.30
N CYS A 174 2.65 13.87 -5.15
CA CYS A 174 2.26 14.85 -4.13
C CYS A 174 0.86 15.43 -4.38
N ASP A 175 0.53 15.76 -5.64
CA ASP A 175 -0.81 16.22 -6.02
C ASP A 175 -1.88 15.18 -5.64
N GLY A 176 -1.63 13.90 -5.94
CA GLY A 176 -2.53 12.79 -5.58
C GLY A 176 -2.62 12.59 -4.06
N ILE A 177 -1.51 12.66 -3.34
CA ILE A 177 -1.50 12.54 -1.88
C ILE A 177 -2.29 13.67 -1.23
N ASN A 178 -2.11 14.92 -1.68
CA ASN A 178 -2.87 16.07 -1.19
C ASN A 178 -4.37 15.86 -1.39
N LYS A 179 -4.80 15.39 -2.56
CA LYS A 179 -6.20 15.05 -2.81
C LYS A 179 -6.73 13.99 -1.84
N LEU A 180 -5.98 12.92 -1.59
CA LEU A 180 -6.38 11.88 -0.63
C LEU A 180 -6.44 12.40 0.82
N LEU A 181 -5.58 13.35 1.20
CA LEU A 181 -5.62 14.02 2.51
C LEU A 181 -6.85 14.94 2.62
N ASP A 182 -7.16 15.73 1.59
CA ASP A 182 -8.33 16.61 1.55
C ASP A 182 -9.65 15.83 1.64
N GLU A 183 -9.71 14.67 0.98
CA GLU A 183 -10.85 13.75 1.02
C GLU A 183 -10.93 12.91 2.31
N LYS A 184 -9.96 13.05 3.23
CA LYS A 184 -9.83 12.29 4.49
C LYS A 184 -9.80 10.77 4.27
N ILE A 185 -9.25 10.36 3.12
CA ILE A 185 -8.97 8.96 2.81
C ILE A 185 -7.70 8.52 3.52
N LEU A 186 -6.68 9.39 3.50
CA LEU A 186 -5.44 9.28 4.30
C LEU A 186 -5.60 9.89 5.69
#